data_AF-A0A4R6VP05-F1
#
_entry.id   AF-A0A4R6VP05-F1
#
_cell.length_a   1.000
_cell.length_b   1.000
_cell.length_c   1.000
_cell.angle_alpha   90.00
_cell.angle_beta   90.00
_cell.angle_gamma   90.00
#
_symmetry.space_group_name_H-M   'P 1'
#
loop_
_entity.id
_entity.type
_entity.pdbx_description
1 polymer ?
#
loop_
_entity_poly.entity_id
_entity_poly.type
_entity_poly.pdbx_seq_one_letter_code
_entity_poly.pdbx_strand_id
1 'polypeptide(L)'
;MAGPRERRAEKQRRRDAKRGRTADAKKPEDPGLPPETLQALLRRAAADLAGGDEGALTELRRVLAEHLARRRERILAACDVVTAEVAVSGSDELAVALAGGETVSGWAERTGVRTEEAAVATVRLLASLT
;
A
#
# COMPACT_ATOMS: atom_id res chain seq x y z
N MET A 1 -29.52 43.80 9.76
CA MET A 1 -29.52 42.64 10.68
C MET A 1 -29.95 41.42 9.90
N ALA A 2 -29.08 40.41 9.74
CA ALA A 2 -29.40 39.23 8.95
C ALA A 2 -30.58 38.43 9.56
N GLY A 3 -31.58 38.15 8.73
CA GLY A 3 -32.84 37.53 9.14
C GLY A 3 -32.67 36.06 9.57
N PRO A 4 -33.63 35.46 10.29
CA PRO A 4 -33.54 34.09 10.79
C PRO A 4 -33.26 33.01 9.72
N ARG A 5 -33.60 33.30 8.46
CA ARG A 5 -33.35 32.42 7.29
C ARG A 5 -31.90 32.47 6.81
N GLU A 6 -31.26 33.64 6.81
CA GLU A 6 -29.85 33.80 6.43
C GLU A 6 -28.91 33.08 7.40
N ARG A 7 -29.21 33.15 8.70
CA ARG A 7 -28.44 32.45 9.74
C ARG A 7 -28.48 30.93 9.58
N ARG A 8 -29.57 30.37 9.05
CA ARG A 8 -29.71 28.94 8.77
C ARG A 8 -28.90 28.54 7.54
N ALA A 9 -28.96 29.33 6.47
CA ALA A 9 -28.17 29.11 5.27
C ALA A 9 -26.66 29.18 5.53
N GLU A 10 -26.22 30.14 6.35
CA GLU A 10 -24.81 30.25 6.72
C GLU A 10 -24.34 29.08 7.61
N LYS A 11 -25.19 28.63 8.55
CA LYS A 11 -24.89 27.45 9.37
C LYS A 11 -24.83 26.17 8.55
N GLN A 12 -25.65 26.06 7.50
CA GLN A 12 -25.60 24.95 6.55
C GLN A 12 -24.33 25.01 5.69
N ARG A 13 -23.99 26.16 5.12
CA ARG A 13 -22.72 26.35 4.38
C ARG A 13 -21.49 26.03 5.21
N ARG A 14 -21.47 26.40 6.50
CA ARG A 14 -20.37 26.04 7.43
C ARG A 14 -20.32 24.54 7.72
N ARG A 15 -21.46 23.85 7.78
CA ARG A 15 -21.53 22.39 7.94
C ARG A 15 -21.06 21.65 6.69
N ASP A 16 -21.45 22.13 5.53
CA ASP A 16 -21.07 21.53 4.24
C ASP A 16 -19.58 21.76 3.95
N ALA A 17 -19.04 22.94 4.26
CA ALA A 17 -17.60 23.22 4.19
C ALA A 17 -16.79 22.37 5.19
N LYS A 18 -17.36 22.05 6.36
CA LYS A 18 -16.74 21.16 7.35
C LYS A 18 -16.79 19.69 6.91
N ARG A 19 -17.85 19.25 6.21
CA ARG A 19 -17.96 17.89 5.64
C ARG A 19 -17.08 17.69 4.41
N GLY A 20 -16.94 18.71 3.56
CA GLY A 20 -16.06 18.67 2.39
C GLY A 20 -14.56 18.63 2.71
N ARG A 21 -14.16 19.07 3.92
CA ARG A 21 -12.77 18.97 4.41
C ARG A 21 -12.41 17.64 5.08
N THR A 22 -13.40 16.83 5.44
CA THR A 22 -13.22 15.50 6.04
C THR A 22 -13.56 14.36 5.07
N ALA A 23 -13.66 14.65 3.77
CA ALA A 23 -13.37 13.64 2.76
C ALA A 23 -11.84 13.43 2.70
N ASP A 24 -11.24 13.26 3.88
CA ASP A 24 -9.96 12.60 4.03
C ASP A 24 -10.13 11.27 3.30
N ALA A 25 -9.34 11.11 2.25
CA ALA A 25 -9.14 9.85 1.58
C ALA A 25 -9.09 8.78 2.68
N LYS A 26 -10.00 7.80 2.61
CA LYS A 26 -9.89 6.59 3.43
C LYS A 26 -8.51 6.01 3.12
N LYS A 27 -7.55 6.37 3.97
CA LYS A 27 -6.22 5.80 4.00
C LYS A 27 -6.46 4.30 4.12
N PRO A 28 -5.90 3.46 3.25
CA PRO A 28 -5.98 2.03 3.46
C PRO A 28 -5.11 1.69 4.68
N GLU A 29 -5.67 1.86 5.87
CA GLU A 29 -5.06 1.43 7.12
C GLU A 29 -5.29 -0.08 7.24
N ASP A 30 -4.48 -0.83 6.52
CA ASP A 30 -4.18 -2.20 6.91
C ASP A 30 -2.74 -2.21 7.43
N PRO A 31 -2.53 -2.16 8.77
CA PRO A 31 -1.22 -1.98 9.39
C PRO A 31 -0.26 -3.16 9.17
N GLY A 32 -0.64 -4.16 8.37
CA GLY A 32 0.02 -5.45 8.32
C GLY A 32 -0.39 -6.30 9.51
N LEU A 33 0.22 -7.47 9.64
CA LEU A 33 -0.07 -8.36 10.77
C LEU A 33 0.40 -7.69 12.07
N PRO A 34 -0.48 -7.39 13.04
CA PRO A 34 -0.05 -6.82 14.30
C PRO A 34 0.95 -7.74 15.01
N PRO A 35 1.99 -7.21 15.69
CA PRO A 35 2.98 -8.03 16.39
C PRO A 35 2.36 -9.02 17.37
N GLU A 36 1.30 -8.61 18.07
CA GLU A 36 0.56 -9.44 19.03
C GLU A 36 -0.13 -10.61 18.32
N THR A 37 -0.72 -10.36 17.15
CA THR A 37 -1.34 -11.37 16.30
C THR A 37 -0.30 -12.36 15.77
N LEU A 38 0.87 -11.87 15.32
CA LEU A 38 1.96 -12.75 14.87
C LEU A 38 2.44 -13.66 16.00
N GLN A 39 2.64 -13.11 17.20
CA GLN A 39 3.04 -13.90 18.36
C GLN A 39 1.98 -14.95 18.72
N ALA A 40 0.70 -14.60 18.67
CA ALA A 40 -0.38 -15.54 18.93
C ALA A 40 -0.41 -16.69 17.91
N LEU A 41 -0.26 -16.39 16.60
CA LEU A 41 -0.18 -17.39 15.54
C LEU A 41 1.02 -18.33 15.72
N LEU A 42 2.19 -17.77 16.05
CA LEU A 42 3.40 -18.57 16.28
C LEU A 42 3.26 -19.48 17.50
N ARG A 43 2.74 -18.96 18.63
CA ARG A 43 2.50 -19.76 19.83
C ARG A 43 1.49 -20.87 19.58
N ARG A 44 0.42 -20.58 18.84
CA ARG A 44 -0.59 -21.57 18.47
C ARG A 44 0.00 -22.66 17.58
N ALA A 45 0.70 -22.29 16.51
CA ALA A 45 1.34 -23.25 15.61
C ALA A 45 2.37 -24.13 16.34
N ALA A 46 3.10 -23.57 17.30
CA ALA A 46 4.01 -24.35 18.15
C ALA A 46 3.27 -25.34 19.07
N ALA A 47 2.14 -24.94 19.66
CA ALA A 47 1.32 -25.82 20.48
C ALA A 47 0.68 -26.95 19.65
N ASP A 48 0.14 -26.62 18.49
CA ASP A 48 -0.48 -27.58 17.56
C ASP A 48 0.58 -28.60 17.05
N LEU A 49 1.78 -28.12 16.70
CA LEU A 49 2.91 -28.98 16.31
C LEU A 49 3.35 -29.90 17.47
N ALA A 50 3.43 -29.39 18.70
CA ALA A 50 3.73 -30.21 19.87
C ALA A 50 2.64 -31.27 20.15
N GLY A 51 1.40 -31.01 19.73
CA GLY A 51 0.29 -31.96 19.73
C GLY A 51 0.31 -32.98 18.58
N GLY A 52 1.30 -32.92 17.68
CA GLY A 52 1.46 -33.81 16.53
C GLY A 52 0.76 -33.34 15.25
N ASP A 53 0.22 -32.11 15.22
CA ASP A 53 -0.39 -31.53 14.02
C ASP A 53 0.64 -30.82 13.14
N GLU A 54 1.28 -31.58 12.24
CA GLU A 54 2.17 -31.05 11.20
C GLU A 54 1.47 -30.10 10.21
N GLY A 55 0.13 -30.18 10.12
CA GLY A 55 -0.69 -29.28 9.29
C GLY A 55 -0.60 -27.82 9.73
N ALA A 56 -0.33 -27.57 11.01
CA ALA A 56 -0.19 -26.24 11.58
C ALA A 56 0.97 -25.44 10.94
N LEU A 57 2.06 -26.11 10.56
CA LEU A 57 3.18 -25.46 9.87
C LEU A 57 2.82 -25.03 8.44
N THR A 58 2.05 -25.86 7.73
CA THR A 58 1.57 -25.54 6.38
C THR A 58 0.63 -24.34 6.42
N GLU A 59 -0.29 -24.31 7.38
CA GLU A 59 -1.20 -23.19 7.57
C GLU A 59 -0.45 -21.90 7.96
N LEU A 60 0.51 -21.97 8.88
CA LEU A 60 1.35 -20.84 9.24
C LEU A 60 2.11 -20.28 8.02
N ARG A 61 2.71 -21.16 7.21
CA ARG A 61 3.39 -20.75 5.97
C ARG A 61 2.44 -20.06 5.00
N ARG A 62 1.21 -20.59 4.83
CA ARG A 62 0.18 -20.00 3.96
C ARG A 62 -0.18 -18.59 4.41
N VAL A 63 -0.47 -18.41 5.71
CA VAL A 63 -0.85 -17.11 6.28
C VAL A 63 0.27 -16.08 6.11
N LEU A 64 1.52 -16.46 6.40
CA LEU A 64 2.68 -15.58 6.23
C LEU A 64 2.89 -15.19 4.76
N ALA A 65 2.82 -16.17 3.85
CA ALA A 65 2.96 -15.92 2.42
C ALA A 65 1.88 -14.96 1.90
N GLU A 66 0.63 -15.16 2.30
CA GLU A 66 -0.49 -14.27 1.93
C GLU A 66 -0.25 -12.83 2.43
N HIS A 67 0.20 -12.67 3.68
CA HIS A 67 0.48 -11.34 4.23
C HIS A 67 1.63 -10.62 3.53
N LEU A 68 2.71 -11.36 3.22
CA LEU A 68 3.85 -10.81 2.48
C LEU A 68 3.45 -10.45 1.04
N ALA A 69 2.64 -11.27 0.38
CA ALA A 69 2.12 -11.01 -0.96
C ALA A 69 1.24 -9.74 -0.97
N ARG A 70 0.28 -9.61 -0.06
CA ARG A 70 -0.55 -8.40 0.09
C ARG A 70 0.30 -7.16 0.36
N ARG A 71 1.33 -7.27 1.21
CA ARG A 71 2.25 -6.15 1.47
C ARG A 71 3.03 -5.77 0.21
N ARG A 72 3.52 -6.74 -0.55
CA ARG A 72 4.22 -6.51 -1.82
C ARG A 72 3.30 -5.82 -2.83
N GLU A 73 2.09 -6.32 -3.03
CA GLU A 73 1.10 -5.75 -3.93
C GLU A 73 0.82 -4.28 -3.61
N ARG A 74 0.60 -3.95 -2.33
CA ARG A 74 0.37 -2.56 -1.90
C ARG A 74 1.53 -1.63 -2.20
N ILE A 75 2.76 -2.07 -1.90
CA ILE A 75 3.96 -1.24 -2.14
C ILE A 75 4.14 -1.01 -3.64
N LEU A 76 3.99 -2.06 -4.46
CA LEU A 76 4.14 -1.93 -5.91
C LEU A 76 3.03 -1.08 -6.52
N ALA A 77 1.77 -1.25 -6.09
CA ALA A 77 0.67 -0.40 -6.53
C ALA A 77 0.90 1.08 -6.15
N ALA A 78 1.47 1.36 -4.96
CA ALA A 78 1.84 2.72 -4.60
C ALA A 78 2.97 3.28 -5.48
N CYS A 79 3.97 2.45 -5.84
CA CYS A 79 5.00 2.84 -6.79
C CYS A 79 4.40 3.16 -8.16
N ASP A 80 3.53 2.29 -8.67
CA ASP A 80 2.83 2.46 -9.94
C ASP A 80 2.06 3.78 -9.98
N VAL A 81 1.28 4.08 -8.93
CA VAL A 81 0.51 5.34 -8.81
C VAL A 81 1.43 6.56 -8.89
N VAL A 82 2.54 6.57 -8.15
CA VAL A 82 3.45 7.73 -8.15
C VAL A 82 4.18 7.87 -9.49
N THR A 83 4.53 6.77 -10.14
CA THR A 83 5.22 6.83 -11.45
C THR A 83 4.30 7.14 -12.62
N ALA A 84 2.99 6.88 -12.51
CA ALA A 84 2.03 7.08 -13.59
C ALA A 84 1.86 8.55 -13.99
N GLU A 85 2.16 9.49 -13.10
CA GLU A 85 1.99 10.93 -13.31
C GLU A 85 3.24 11.63 -13.86
N VAL A 86 4.34 10.89 -14.03
CA VAL A 86 5.65 11.47 -14.33
C VAL A 86 6.10 11.10 -15.74
N ALA A 87 6.58 12.10 -16.49
CA ALA A 87 7.27 11.85 -17.75
C ALA A 87 8.65 11.27 -17.46
N VAL A 88 8.78 9.96 -17.64
CA VAL A 88 10.02 9.24 -17.33
C VAL A 88 10.94 9.25 -18.55
N SER A 89 12.20 9.61 -18.32
CA SER A 89 13.29 9.48 -19.31
C SER A 89 14.55 8.98 -18.63
N GLY A 90 15.28 8.07 -19.26
CA GLY A 90 16.53 7.54 -18.71
C GLY A 90 16.98 6.26 -19.40
N SER A 91 18.19 5.83 -19.07
CA SER A 91 18.79 4.58 -19.58
C SER A 91 18.66 3.40 -18.63
N ASP A 92 18.27 3.64 -17.38
CA ASP A 92 18.14 2.58 -16.38
C ASP A 92 16.94 1.68 -16.70
N GLU A 93 17.03 0.40 -16.37
CA GLU A 93 16.07 -0.61 -16.81
C GLU A 93 14.61 -0.26 -16.42
N LEU A 94 14.40 0.27 -15.21
CA LEU A 94 13.09 0.74 -14.76
C LEU A 94 12.59 1.94 -15.61
N ALA A 95 13.47 2.89 -15.93
CA ALA A 95 13.09 4.05 -16.74
C ALA A 95 12.72 3.64 -18.17
N VAL A 96 13.45 2.68 -18.74
CA VAL A 96 13.16 2.11 -20.07
C VAL A 96 11.83 1.36 -20.05
N ALA A 97 11.57 0.56 -19.02
CA ALA A 97 10.31 -0.15 -18.83
C ALA A 97 9.12 0.81 -18.79
N LEU A 98 9.19 1.84 -17.95
CA LEU A 98 8.14 2.86 -17.82
C LEU A 98 7.95 3.66 -19.12
N ALA A 99 9.04 4.03 -19.81
CA ALA A 99 8.96 4.70 -21.11
C ALA A 99 8.33 3.79 -22.21
N GLY A 100 8.45 2.47 -22.06
CA GLY A 100 7.78 1.46 -22.88
C GLY A 100 6.31 1.20 -22.51
N GLY A 101 5.77 1.89 -21.49
CA GLY A 101 4.40 1.71 -21.01
C GLY A 101 4.20 0.56 -20.03
N GLU A 102 5.28 -0.05 -19.53
CA GLU A 102 5.22 -1.03 -18.44
C GLU A 102 4.95 -0.31 -17.10
N THR A 103 4.46 -1.05 -16.09
CA THR A 103 4.32 -0.57 -14.70
C THR A 103 5.54 -0.97 -13.86
N VAL A 104 5.75 -0.35 -12.70
CA VAL A 104 6.77 -0.80 -11.74
C VAL A 104 6.48 -2.21 -11.28
N SER A 105 5.21 -2.54 -11.05
CA SER A 105 4.77 -3.90 -10.73
C SER A 105 5.13 -4.93 -11.81
N GLY A 106 4.84 -4.63 -13.08
CA GLY A 106 5.15 -5.48 -14.22
C GLY A 106 6.65 -5.69 -14.40
N TRP A 107 7.42 -4.60 -14.32
CA TRP A 107 8.88 -4.65 -14.35
C TRP A 107 9.42 -5.51 -13.20
N ALA A 108 8.88 -5.34 -11.99
CA ALA A 108 9.37 -6.04 -10.81
C ALA A 108 9.06 -7.54 -10.83
N GLU A 109 7.93 -7.94 -11.41
CA GLU A 109 7.57 -9.34 -11.62
C GLU A 109 8.47 -9.98 -12.68
N ARG A 110 8.64 -9.31 -13.84
CA ARG A 110 9.47 -9.80 -14.94
C ARG A 110 10.93 -10.01 -14.56
N THR A 111 11.48 -9.12 -13.74
CA THR A 111 12.89 -9.13 -13.32
C THR A 111 13.15 -9.92 -12.04
N GLY A 112 12.10 -10.27 -11.30
CA GLY A 112 12.23 -10.98 -10.02
C GLY A 112 12.82 -10.13 -8.88
N VAL A 113 12.78 -8.81 -8.98
CA VAL A 113 13.34 -7.92 -7.95
C VAL A 113 12.51 -7.94 -6.66
N ARG A 114 13.21 -7.71 -5.53
CA ARG A 114 12.57 -7.62 -4.21
C ARG A 114 11.74 -6.35 -4.10
N THR A 115 10.75 -6.38 -3.22
CA THR A 115 9.80 -5.27 -3.05
C THR A 115 10.52 -3.98 -2.64
N GLU A 116 11.51 -4.08 -1.76
CA GLU A 116 12.32 -2.96 -1.28
C GLU A 116 13.20 -2.39 -2.39
N GLU A 117 13.75 -3.25 -3.26
CA GLU A 117 14.57 -2.83 -4.40
C GLU A 117 13.74 -2.05 -5.41
N ALA A 118 12.51 -2.51 -5.70
CA ALA A 118 11.59 -1.78 -6.57
C ALA A 118 11.21 -0.41 -6.00
N ALA A 119 10.94 -0.32 -4.69
CA ALA A 119 10.66 0.95 -4.03
C ALA A 119 11.87 1.91 -4.08
N VAL A 120 13.08 1.41 -3.82
CA VAL A 120 14.31 2.22 -3.90
C VAL A 120 14.59 2.68 -5.33
N ALA A 121 14.42 1.80 -6.32
CA ALA A 121 14.57 2.15 -7.73
C ALA A 121 13.57 3.25 -8.13
N THR A 122 12.32 3.14 -7.68
CA THR A 122 11.28 4.16 -7.88
C THR A 122 11.71 5.50 -7.28
N VAL A 123 12.17 5.53 -6.02
CA VAL A 123 12.61 6.78 -5.38
C VAL A 123 13.82 7.40 -6.08
N ARG A 124 14.80 6.58 -6.50
CA ARG A 124 15.97 7.05 -7.24
C ARG A 124 15.58 7.66 -8.58
N LEU A 125 14.65 7.03 -9.28
CA LEU A 125 14.11 7.54 -10.53
C LEU A 125 13.38 8.88 -10.31
N LEU A 126 12.52 8.99 -9.31
CA LEU A 126 11.82 10.24 -9.02
C LEU A 126 12.81 11.35 -8.65
N ALA A 127 13.86 11.03 -7.90
CA ALA A 127 14.90 11.98 -7.52
C ALA A 127 15.78 12.43 -8.70
N SER A 128 15.87 11.67 -9.79
CA SER A 128 16.61 12.10 -10.99
C SER A 128 15.80 13.01 -11.91
N LEU A 129 14.50 13.16 -11.66
CA LEU A 129 13.56 13.96 -12.47
C LEU A 129 13.27 15.34 -11.86
N THR A 130 13.74 15.59 -10.63
CA THR A 130 13.67 16.90 -9.94
C THR A 130 14.88 17.77 -10.26
#